data_AF-A0A969JUJ5-F1
#
_entry.id   AF-A0A969JUJ5-F1
#
_cell.length_a   1.000
_cell.length_b   1.000
_cell.length_c   1.000
_cell.angle_alpha   90.00
_cell.angle_beta   90.00
_cell.angle_gamma   90.00
#
_symmetry.space_group_name_H-M   'P 1'
#
loop_
_entity.id
_entity.type
_entity.pdbx_description
1 polymer ?
#
loop_
_entity_poly.entity_id
_entity_poly.type
_entity_poly.pdbx_seq_one_letter_code
_entity_poly.pdbx_strand_id
1 'polypeptide(L)'
;MKTGVVSGPLHGGKRGWPFAASMLDVKALGYEEHEYLITGEATRYRQVAGSQWGRDGRWQVEPAGTAAYTTRLLVYRPTDPKRFNGTVIVTWNNVTAGYELFGADSAEIFEGGFALVCATVQRVGIEGLPPVRQGLAAWDPERYGSLSIASDDYSYDIYTQIGRAVGPQRNQTCDPLGGLAVKRVVAQGASQSAGRLATYYNAIAPLQSAYDGFVLCI
;
A
#
# COMPACT_ATOMS: atom_id res chain seq x y z
N MET A 1 -18.65 0.57 3.09
CA MET A 1 -17.58 -0.26 2.51
C MET A 1 -16.50 -0.49 3.56
N LYS A 2 -15.83 -1.65 3.58
CA LYS A 2 -14.82 -1.97 4.62
C LYS A 2 -13.59 -1.05 4.46
N THR A 3 -13.05 -0.61 5.59
CA THR A 3 -11.77 0.12 5.70
C THR A 3 -11.03 -0.47 6.88
N GLY A 4 -9.72 -0.70 6.73
CA GLY A 4 -8.90 -1.21 7.83
C GLY A 4 -8.73 -0.17 8.93
N VAL A 5 -8.41 -0.64 10.13
CA VAL A 5 -8.11 0.21 11.28
C VAL A 5 -6.62 0.51 11.29
N VAL A 6 -6.26 1.79 11.19
CA VAL A 6 -4.87 2.25 11.27
C VAL A 6 -4.46 2.39 12.74
N SER A 7 -3.25 1.97 13.06
CA SER A 7 -2.63 2.17 14.37
C SER A 7 -1.14 2.50 14.23
N GLY A 8 -0.57 3.16 15.24
CA GLY A 8 0.81 3.63 15.24
C GLY A 8 0.91 5.12 15.59
N PRO A 9 2.03 5.78 15.24
CA PRO A 9 3.16 5.25 14.47
C PRO A 9 3.93 4.11 15.17
N LEU A 10 4.63 3.28 14.40
CA LEU A 10 5.48 2.20 14.91
C LEU A 10 6.82 2.76 15.36
N HIS A 11 7.27 2.27 16.52
CA HIS A 11 8.58 2.57 17.08
C HIS A 11 9.27 1.28 17.53
N GLY A 12 10.59 1.31 17.70
CA GLY A 12 11.38 0.17 18.16
C GLY A 12 11.80 -0.80 17.04
N GLY A 13 11.96 -2.07 17.39
CA GLY A 13 12.63 -3.07 16.57
C GLY A 13 14.15 -3.08 16.80
N LYS A 14 14.82 -4.12 16.31
CA LYS A 14 16.26 -4.34 16.53
C LYS A 14 17.15 -3.37 15.78
N ARG A 15 16.61 -2.70 14.76
CA ARG A 15 17.37 -1.81 13.88
C ARG A 15 17.11 -0.33 14.15
N GLY A 16 15.92 0.03 14.61
CA GLY A 16 15.57 1.42 14.93
C GLY A 16 15.09 2.27 13.74
N TRP A 17 15.00 1.70 12.54
CA TRP A 17 14.41 2.32 11.33
C TRP A 17 13.56 1.29 10.56
N PRO A 18 12.59 1.71 9.72
CA PRO A 18 11.77 0.78 8.95
C PRO A 18 12.56 0.15 7.79
N PHE A 19 12.25 -1.10 7.46
CA PHE A 19 12.80 -1.71 6.24
C PHE A 19 12.31 -0.95 5.01
N ALA A 20 13.12 -0.92 3.95
CA ALA A 20 12.76 -0.29 2.68
C ALA A 20 12.34 1.20 2.83
N ALA A 21 13.04 1.92 3.72
CA ALA A 21 12.96 3.37 3.87
C ALA A 21 13.62 4.12 2.70
N SER A 22 13.29 5.40 2.53
CA SER A 22 13.90 6.24 1.50
C SER A 22 15.39 6.39 1.73
N MET A 23 16.15 6.39 0.64
CA MET A 23 17.58 6.71 0.68
C MET A 23 17.84 8.23 0.69
N LEU A 24 16.79 9.04 0.50
CA LEU A 24 16.87 10.50 0.55
C LEU A 24 16.71 10.98 2.00
N ASP A 25 17.34 12.11 2.33
CA ASP A 25 17.06 12.84 3.57
C ASP A 25 15.72 13.60 3.43
N VAL A 26 14.63 12.89 3.66
CA VAL A 26 13.28 13.46 3.55
C VAL A 26 13.05 14.62 4.52
N LYS A 27 13.77 14.67 5.66
CA LYS A 27 13.68 15.80 6.59
C LYS A 27 14.28 17.06 6.00
N ALA A 28 15.43 16.96 5.32
CA ALA A 28 16.00 18.08 4.57
C ALA A 28 15.08 18.58 3.46
N LEU A 29 14.23 17.69 2.91
CA LEU A 29 13.18 18.04 1.94
C LEU A 29 11.91 18.59 2.58
N GLY A 30 11.85 18.74 3.91
CA GLY A 30 10.70 19.20 4.69
C GLY A 30 9.54 18.20 4.75
N TYR A 31 9.88 16.92 4.77
CA TYR A 31 8.98 15.79 4.93
C TYR A 31 9.28 15.04 6.23
N GLU A 32 8.29 14.29 6.70
CA GLU A 32 8.46 13.32 7.77
C GLU A 32 8.09 11.92 7.30
N GLU A 33 8.82 10.92 7.82
CA GLU A 33 8.61 9.50 7.59
C GLU A 33 8.00 8.88 8.86
N HIS A 34 6.86 8.21 8.70
CA HIS A 34 6.22 7.44 9.76
C HIS A 34 5.72 6.11 9.22
N GLU A 35 5.89 5.07 10.02
CA GLU A 35 5.36 3.74 9.72
C GLU A 35 4.09 3.49 10.53
N TYR A 36 3.05 2.94 9.93
CA TYR A 36 1.78 2.60 10.58
C TYR A 36 1.41 1.15 10.31
N LEU A 37 0.66 0.54 11.22
CA LEU A 37 -0.05 -0.72 10.95
C LEU A 37 -1.44 -0.42 10.42
N ILE A 38 -1.95 -1.33 9.60
CA ILE A 38 -3.36 -1.39 9.25
C ILE A 38 -3.84 -2.84 9.39
N THR A 39 -4.93 -3.01 10.15
CA THR A 39 -5.55 -4.31 10.42
C THR A 39 -6.98 -4.35 9.93
N GLY A 40 -7.47 -5.52 9.54
CA GLY A 40 -8.83 -5.67 9.07
C GLY A 40 -9.16 -7.07 8.61
N GLU A 41 -10.28 -7.19 7.92
CA GLU A 41 -10.67 -8.40 7.20
C GLU A 41 -10.74 -8.09 5.71
N ALA A 42 -9.95 -8.81 4.91
CA ALA A 42 -9.85 -8.63 3.47
C ALA A 42 -10.66 -9.68 2.71
N THR A 43 -11.25 -9.28 1.60
CA THR A 43 -11.94 -10.17 0.65
C THR A 43 -10.99 -10.58 -0.48
N ARG A 44 -10.94 -11.87 -0.81
CA ARG A 44 -10.35 -12.33 -2.08
C ARG A 44 -11.44 -12.47 -3.14
N TYR A 45 -11.04 -12.38 -4.40
CA TYR A 45 -11.94 -12.45 -5.54
C TYR A 45 -11.61 -13.62 -6.45
N ARG A 46 -12.61 -14.12 -7.17
CA ARG A 46 -12.44 -15.08 -8.26
C ARG A 46 -13.17 -14.60 -9.50
N GLN A 47 -12.76 -15.09 -10.66
CA GLN A 47 -13.46 -14.83 -11.91
C GLN A 47 -14.90 -15.35 -11.86
N VAL A 48 -15.86 -14.56 -12.36
CA VAL A 48 -17.25 -15.03 -12.54
C VAL A 48 -17.25 -16.15 -13.59
N ALA A 49 -17.93 -17.26 -13.28
CA ALA A 49 -18.03 -18.41 -14.18
C ALA A 49 -18.61 -17.99 -15.55
N GLY A 50 -17.96 -18.43 -16.63
CA GLY A 50 -18.35 -18.10 -18.00
C GLY A 50 -17.90 -16.72 -18.51
N SER A 51 -17.28 -15.89 -17.67
CA SER A 51 -16.64 -14.64 -18.13
C SER A 51 -15.22 -14.89 -18.68
N GLN A 52 -14.57 -13.87 -19.23
CA GLN A 52 -13.22 -13.95 -19.80
C GLN A 52 -12.33 -12.81 -19.30
N TRP A 53 -11.03 -13.07 -19.20
CA TRP A 53 -10.00 -12.03 -19.06
C TRP A 53 -9.71 -11.40 -20.42
N GLY A 54 -10.67 -10.63 -20.93
CA GLY A 54 -10.61 -10.00 -22.25
C GLY A 54 -9.58 -8.88 -22.35
N ARG A 55 -9.14 -8.56 -23.56
CA ARG A 55 -8.25 -7.40 -23.81
C ARG A 55 -8.94 -6.05 -23.67
N ASP A 56 -10.27 -6.04 -23.54
CA ASP A 56 -11.07 -4.83 -23.30
C ASP A 56 -11.00 -4.33 -21.85
N GLY A 57 -10.36 -5.09 -20.95
CA GLY A 57 -10.20 -4.72 -19.55
C GLY A 57 -11.48 -4.79 -18.72
N ARG A 58 -12.57 -5.36 -19.25
CA ARG A 58 -13.86 -5.43 -18.56
C ARG A 58 -14.02 -6.74 -17.81
N TRP A 59 -13.22 -6.90 -16.75
CA TRP A 59 -13.09 -8.18 -16.08
C TRP A 59 -14.12 -8.35 -14.96
N GLN A 60 -14.84 -9.47 -14.98
CA GLN A 60 -15.89 -9.76 -14.01
C GLN A 60 -15.38 -10.69 -12.92
N VAL A 61 -15.48 -10.23 -11.66
CA VAL A 61 -15.08 -11.00 -10.49
C VAL A 61 -16.15 -10.95 -9.41
N GLU A 62 -16.14 -11.97 -8.56
CA GLU A 62 -17.02 -12.10 -7.40
C GLU A 62 -16.22 -12.47 -6.13
N PRO A 63 -16.69 -12.09 -4.93
CA PRO A 63 -16.08 -12.49 -3.67
C PRO A 63 -15.95 -14.02 -3.54
N ALA A 64 -14.81 -14.50 -3.03
CA ALA A 64 -14.48 -15.92 -2.93
C ALA A 64 -13.98 -16.36 -1.53
N GLY A 65 -14.00 -15.45 -0.55
CA GLY A 65 -13.63 -15.72 0.83
C GLY A 65 -13.07 -14.49 1.53
N THR A 66 -13.00 -14.55 2.86
CA THR A 66 -12.41 -13.51 3.69
C THR A 66 -11.32 -14.06 4.60
N ALA A 67 -10.36 -13.21 4.98
CA ALA A 67 -9.37 -13.50 6.00
C ALA A 67 -8.96 -12.23 6.73
N ALA A 68 -8.63 -12.36 8.02
CA ALA A 68 -8.00 -11.28 8.77
C ALA A 68 -6.60 -10.99 8.22
N TYR A 69 -6.18 -9.72 8.30
CA TYR A 69 -4.84 -9.29 7.93
C TYR A 69 -4.32 -8.22 8.91
N THR A 70 -3.00 -8.18 9.04
CA THR A 70 -2.23 -7.10 9.66
C THR A 70 -1.07 -6.80 8.74
N THR A 71 -0.96 -5.57 8.27
CA THR A 71 0.15 -5.14 7.39
C THR A 71 0.60 -3.73 7.74
N ARG A 72 1.60 -3.20 7.02
CA ARG A 72 2.16 -1.87 7.27
C ARG A 72 1.97 -0.88 6.12
N LEU A 73 2.06 0.40 6.47
CA LEU A 73 2.18 1.56 5.60
C LEU A 73 3.45 2.31 5.98
N LEU A 74 4.32 2.62 5.02
CA LEU A 74 5.39 3.59 5.23
C LEU A 74 4.98 4.91 4.55
N VAL A 75 4.82 5.96 5.35
CA VAL A 75 4.17 7.20 4.95
C VAL A 75 5.17 8.35 4.99
N TYR A 76 5.29 9.04 3.87
CA TYR A 76 6.03 10.28 3.73
C TYR A 76 5.05 11.41 3.46
N ARG A 77 5.09 12.47 4.27
CA ARG A 77 4.22 13.62 4.08
C ARG A 77 4.91 14.94 4.41
N PRO A 78 4.51 16.06 3.79
CA PRO A 78 5.04 17.38 4.14
C PRO A 78 4.79 17.71 5.62
N THR A 79 5.78 18.34 6.26
CA THR A 79 5.63 18.85 7.63
C THR A 79 4.86 20.18 7.68
N ASP A 80 4.93 20.98 6.62
CA ASP A 80 4.07 22.15 6.41
C ASP A 80 2.86 21.78 5.54
N PRO A 81 1.63 21.78 6.08
CA PRO A 81 0.42 21.49 5.32
C PRO A 81 0.22 22.36 4.07
N LYS A 82 0.78 23.58 4.03
CA LYS A 82 0.68 24.48 2.87
C LYS A 82 1.44 23.97 1.65
N ARG A 83 2.43 23.08 1.85
CA ARG A 83 3.16 22.44 0.75
C ARG A 83 2.41 21.26 0.15
N PHE A 84 1.43 20.70 0.85
CA PHE A 84 0.70 19.55 0.34
C PHE A 84 -0.21 19.93 -0.83
N ASN A 85 -0.03 19.28 -1.98
CA ASN A 85 -0.77 19.58 -3.21
C ASN A 85 -2.18 18.93 -3.26
N GLY A 86 -2.54 18.18 -2.22
CA GLY A 86 -3.82 17.48 -2.12
C GLY A 86 -3.82 16.07 -2.71
N THR A 87 -2.68 15.55 -3.19
CA THR A 87 -2.60 14.22 -3.82
C THR A 87 -1.73 13.28 -3.00
N VAL A 88 -2.29 12.14 -2.66
CA VAL A 88 -1.59 11.00 -2.07
C VAL A 88 -1.28 10.00 -3.18
N ILE A 89 -0.03 9.57 -3.26
CA ILE A 89 0.40 8.46 -4.10
C ILE A 89 0.51 7.23 -3.22
N VAL A 90 -0.23 6.18 -3.54
CA VAL A 90 -0.15 4.89 -2.83
C VAL A 90 0.59 3.90 -3.72
N THR A 91 1.83 3.60 -3.36
CA THR A 91 2.64 2.62 -4.07
C THR A 91 2.31 1.23 -3.58
N TRP A 92 1.87 0.36 -4.49
CA TRP A 92 1.91 -1.08 -4.29
C TRP A 92 3.38 -1.52 -4.29
N ASN A 93 3.95 -1.82 -3.12
CA ASN A 93 5.36 -2.19 -3.03
C ASN A 93 5.66 -3.42 -3.89
N ASN A 94 6.68 -3.32 -4.73
CA ASN A 94 7.10 -4.44 -5.55
C ASN A 94 7.80 -5.48 -4.67
N VAL A 95 7.40 -6.75 -4.81
CA VAL A 95 7.95 -7.86 -4.02
C VAL A 95 8.57 -8.97 -4.86
N THR A 96 8.94 -8.68 -6.12
CA THR A 96 9.50 -9.65 -7.06
C THR A 96 10.75 -10.35 -6.52
N ALA A 97 11.56 -9.65 -5.72
CA ALA A 97 12.76 -10.21 -5.12
C ALA A 97 12.51 -11.02 -3.83
N GLY A 98 11.25 -11.22 -3.44
CA GLY A 98 10.90 -11.89 -2.17
C GLY A 98 11.13 -11.03 -0.93
N TYR A 99 11.12 -9.71 -1.10
CA TYR A 99 11.09 -8.69 -0.07
C TYR A 99 10.64 -7.39 -0.74
N GLU A 100 10.32 -6.37 0.06
CA GLU A 100 9.86 -5.09 -0.47
C GLU A 100 11.01 -4.34 -1.16
N LEU A 101 10.82 -4.07 -2.45
CA LEU A 101 11.64 -3.15 -3.22
C LEU A 101 11.03 -1.76 -3.10
N PHE A 102 11.75 -0.89 -2.41
CA PHE A 102 11.47 0.53 -2.45
C PHE A 102 11.96 1.09 -3.78
N GLY A 103 11.07 1.76 -4.52
CA GLY A 103 11.39 2.27 -5.85
C GLY A 103 10.35 3.25 -6.38
N ALA A 104 9.70 3.98 -5.47
CA ALA A 104 8.64 4.90 -5.82
C ALA A 104 8.90 6.33 -5.41
N ASP A 105 9.98 6.61 -4.68
CA ASP A 105 10.35 7.98 -4.38
C ASP A 105 11.15 8.59 -5.53
N SER A 106 10.85 9.84 -5.83
CA SER A 106 11.61 10.67 -6.75
C SER A 106 11.60 12.09 -6.21
N ALA A 107 12.57 12.92 -6.62
CA ALA A 107 12.61 14.32 -6.21
C ALA A 107 11.28 15.03 -6.56
N GLU A 108 10.68 14.70 -7.71
CA GLU A 108 9.42 15.26 -8.19
C GLU A 108 8.24 15.00 -7.24
N ILE A 109 8.22 13.88 -6.52
CA ILE A 109 7.18 13.59 -5.53
C ILE A 109 7.29 14.56 -4.35
N PHE A 110 8.50 14.80 -3.86
CA PHE A 110 8.73 15.68 -2.71
C PHE A 110 8.67 17.17 -3.07
N GLU A 111 9.26 17.55 -4.19
CA GLU A 111 9.21 18.92 -4.71
C GLU A 111 7.79 19.30 -5.15
N GLY A 112 7.05 18.35 -5.72
CA GLY A 112 5.67 18.52 -6.14
C GLY A 112 4.66 18.60 -4.99
N GLY A 113 5.07 18.34 -3.74
CA GLY A 113 4.19 18.44 -2.58
C GLY A 113 3.21 17.27 -2.43
N PHE A 114 3.51 16.10 -3.00
CA PHE A 114 2.69 14.90 -2.83
C PHE A 114 2.91 14.28 -1.44
N ALA A 115 1.96 13.50 -0.95
CA ALA A 115 2.22 12.53 0.11
C ALA A 115 2.44 11.15 -0.54
N LEU A 116 3.40 10.37 -0.05
CA LEU A 116 3.71 9.04 -0.55
C LEU A 116 3.39 7.99 0.52
N VAL A 117 2.68 6.94 0.14
CA VAL A 117 2.31 5.82 1.00
C VAL A 117 2.79 4.54 0.34
N CYS A 118 3.85 3.95 0.87
CA CYS A 118 4.36 2.66 0.42
C CYS A 118 3.62 1.54 1.16
N ALA A 119 2.82 0.78 0.42
CA ALA A 119 1.87 -0.19 0.95
C ALA A 119 2.40 -1.62 0.83
N THR A 120 2.55 -2.29 1.97
CA THR A 120 2.74 -3.73 2.02
C THR A 120 1.40 -4.41 1.84
N VAL A 121 1.14 -5.04 0.69
CA VAL A 121 -0.16 -5.69 0.41
C VAL A 121 -0.07 -7.16 0.03
N GLN A 122 1.14 -7.71 -0.03
CA GLN A 122 1.39 -9.11 -0.37
C GLN A 122 2.07 -9.84 0.79
N ARG A 123 1.67 -11.10 1.00
CA ARG A 123 2.32 -12.02 1.95
C ARG A 123 3.80 -12.18 1.61
N VAL A 124 4.15 -12.17 0.33
CA VAL A 124 5.54 -12.26 -0.14
C VAL A 124 6.41 -11.13 0.43
N GLY A 125 5.90 -9.92 0.60
CA GLY A 125 6.66 -8.82 1.23
C GLY A 125 6.97 -9.09 2.71
N ILE A 126 6.07 -9.79 3.39
CA ILE A 126 6.19 -10.12 4.83
C ILE A 126 7.10 -11.33 5.05
N GLU A 127 6.85 -12.43 4.33
CA GLU A 127 7.49 -13.73 4.58
C GLU A 127 8.67 -14.02 3.65
N GLY A 128 8.69 -13.42 2.45
CA GLY A 128 9.61 -13.74 1.37
C GLY A 128 9.19 -14.94 0.50
N LEU A 129 10.06 -15.30 -0.45
CA LEU A 129 9.83 -16.40 -1.41
C LEU A 129 10.64 -17.64 -1.03
N PRO A 130 10.09 -18.86 -1.12
CA PRO A 130 10.89 -20.08 -0.99
C PRO A 130 12.04 -20.13 -2.02
N PRO A 131 13.22 -20.68 -1.65
CA PRO A 131 13.58 -21.22 -0.33
C PRO A 131 14.04 -20.16 0.69
N VAL A 132 14.22 -18.89 0.27
CA VAL A 132 14.82 -17.83 1.08
C VAL A 132 13.76 -16.87 1.63
N ARG A 133 13.40 -17.07 2.90
CA ARG A 133 12.44 -16.22 3.63
C ARG A 133 13.07 -14.90 4.09
N GLN A 134 13.30 -13.99 3.16
CA GLN A 134 13.98 -12.70 3.40
C GLN A 134 13.05 -11.49 3.51
N GLY A 135 11.75 -11.72 3.73
CA GLY A 135 10.77 -10.64 3.93
C GLY A 135 10.92 -9.91 5.27
N LEU A 136 10.02 -8.95 5.50
CA LEU A 136 9.98 -8.11 6.71
C LEU A 136 10.12 -8.91 8.02
N ALA A 137 9.35 -9.99 8.17
CA ALA A 137 9.30 -10.77 9.41
C ALA A 137 10.64 -11.42 9.76
N ALA A 138 11.47 -11.77 8.76
CA ALA A 138 12.81 -12.29 8.99
C ALA A 138 13.84 -11.17 9.23
N TRP A 139 13.66 -10.01 8.60
CA TRP A 139 14.58 -8.88 8.71
C TRP A 139 14.58 -8.23 10.11
N ASP A 140 13.39 -8.09 10.71
CA ASP A 140 13.20 -7.63 12.08
C ASP A 140 11.94 -8.30 12.71
N PRO A 141 12.09 -9.48 13.32
CA PRO A 141 10.98 -10.22 13.91
C PRO A 141 10.28 -9.49 15.05
N GLU A 142 10.99 -8.60 15.76
CA GLU A 142 10.41 -7.83 16.86
C GLU A 142 9.46 -6.76 16.33
N ARG A 143 9.85 -6.10 15.23
CA ARG A 143 9.04 -5.06 14.59
C ARG A 143 7.92 -5.62 13.70
N TYR A 144 8.17 -6.73 13.00
CA TYR A 144 7.31 -7.22 11.93
C TYR A 144 6.72 -8.62 12.15
N GLY A 145 7.00 -9.27 13.28
CA GLY A 145 6.52 -10.62 13.56
C GLY A 145 4.99 -10.74 13.69
N SER A 146 4.28 -9.62 13.90
CA SER A 146 2.82 -9.57 13.97
C SER A 146 2.14 -9.34 12.61
N LEU A 147 2.90 -9.03 11.55
CA LEU A 147 2.35 -8.86 10.21
C LEU A 147 1.88 -10.22 9.67
N SER A 148 0.70 -10.24 9.06
CA SER A 148 0.09 -11.46 8.53
C SER A 148 -0.86 -11.15 7.38
N ILE A 149 -0.65 -11.84 6.26
CA ILE A 149 -1.56 -11.88 5.10
C ILE A 149 -1.69 -13.35 4.70
N ALA A 150 -2.90 -13.89 4.73
CA ALA A 150 -3.12 -15.32 4.51
C ALA A 150 -2.64 -15.82 3.12
N SER A 151 -2.87 -15.02 2.08
CA SER A 151 -2.48 -15.28 0.69
C SER A 151 -2.37 -13.94 -0.06
N ASP A 152 -1.55 -13.88 -1.10
CA ASP A 152 -1.50 -12.75 -2.02
C ASP A 152 -2.83 -12.48 -2.74
N ASP A 153 -3.78 -13.42 -2.71
CA ASP A 153 -5.13 -13.21 -3.29
C ASP A 153 -5.94 -12.13 -2.57
N TYR A 154 -5.58 -11.82 -1.32
CA TYR A 154 -6.21 -10.77 -0.51
C TYR A 154 -5.65 -9.37 -0.80
N SER A 155 -4.55 -9.28 -1.56
CA SER A 155 -3.83 -8.02 -1.83
C SER A 155 -4.72 -6.94 -2.43
N TYR A 156 -5.67 -7.29 -3.28
CA TYR A 156 -6.57 -6.33 -3.92
C TYR A 156 -7.47 -5.60 -2.92
N ASP A 157 -8.10 -6.32 -1.98
CA ASP A 157 -8.98 -5.67 -1.00
C ASP A 157 -8.16 -4.96 0.07
N ILE A 158 -7.00 -5.51 0.47
CA ILE A 158 -6.06 -4.80 1.36
C ILE A 158 -5.65 -3.47 0.73
N TYR A 159 -5.25 -3.47 -0.54
CA TYR A 159 -4.90 -2.25 -1.26
C TYR A 159 -6.09 -1.28 -1.38
N THR A 160 -7.32 -1.78 -1.58
CA THR A 160 -8.53 -0.96 -1.55
C THR A 160 -8.75 -0.29 -0.19
N GLN A 161 -8.60 -1.05 0.89
CA GLN A 161 -8.76 -0.57 2.26
C GLN A 161 -7.70 0.48 2.62
N ILE A 162 -6.47 0.33 2.12
CA ILE A 162 -5.40 1.31 2.28
C ILE A 162 -5.73 2.61 1.55
N GLY A 163 -6.18 2.55 0.29
CA GLY A 163 -6.59 3.75 -0.46
C GLY A 163 -7.65 4.56 0.28
N ARG A 164 -8.62 3.89 0.91
CA ARG A 164 -9.63 4.52 1.79
C ARG A 164 -9.04 5.09 3.08
N ALA A 165 -8.12 4.36 3.71
CA ALA A 165 -7.46 4.77 4.96
C ALA A 165 -6.59 6.03 4.80
N VAL A 166 -6.21 6.38 3.56
CA VAL A 166 -5.44 7.59 3.25
C VAL A 166 -6.21 8.57 2.37
N GLY A 167 -7.51 8.33 2.14
CA GLY A 167 -8.37 9.13 1.28
C GLY A 167 -8.98 10.37 1.95
N PRO A 168 -9.81 11.12 1.21
CA PRO A 168 -10.48 12.32 1.72
C PRO A 168 -11.44 12.04 2.89
N GLN A 169 -12.10 10.87 2.87
CA GLN A 169 -13.10 10.45 3.86
C GLN A 169 -12.52 9.48 4.90
N ARG A 170 -11.19 9.42 5.04
CA ARG A 170 -10.53 8.52 5.99
C ARG A 170 -10.91 8.84 7.43
N ASN A 171 -10.80 7.84 8.30
CA ASN A 171 -10.87 8.04 9.73
C ASN A 171 -9.59 8.76 10.20
N GLN A 172 -9.75 9.87 10.93
CA GLN A 172 -8.63 10.69 11.41
C GLN A 172 -8.29 10.47 12.90
N THR A 173 -8.90 9.50 13.60
CA THR A 173 -8.55 9.17 15.00
C THR A 173 -7.09 8.75 15.12
N CYS A 174 -6.61 7.92 14.19
CA CYS A 174 -5.18 7.65 13.97
C CYS A 174 -4.90 7.99 12.50
N ASP A 175 -4.56 9.26 12.24
CA ASP A 175 -4.40 9.75 10.88
C ASP A 175 -2.97 9.56 10.36
N PRO A 176 -2.73 8.64 9.39
CA PRO A 176 -1.40 8.48 8.78
C PRO A 176 -0.93 9.75 8.06
N LEU A 177 -1.86 10.61 7.64
CA LEU A 177 -1.58 11.85 6.93
C LEU A 177 -1.60 13.09 7.83
N GLY A 178 -1.70 12.94 9.15
CA GLY A 178 -1.52 14.04 10.10
C GLY A 178 -2.42 15.26 9.85
N GLY A 179 -3.66 15.06 9.44
CA GLY A 179 -4.63 16.12 9.17
C GLY A 179 -4.55 16.75 7.78
N LEU A 180 -3.66 16.29 6.89
CA LEU A 180 -3.57 16.82 5.53
C LEU A 180 -4.90 16.67 4.76
N ALA A 181 -5.29 17.73 4.05
CA ALA A 181 -6.54 17.80 3.29
C ALA A 181 -6.41 17.08 1.94
N VAL A 182 -6.62 15.76 1.94
CA VAL A 182 -6.54 14.92 0.75
C VAL A 182 -7.68 15.24 -0.21
N LYS A 183 -7.35 15.45 -1.47
CA LYS A 183 -8.28 15.67 -2.59
C LYS A 183 -8.32 14.47 -3.54
N ARG A 184 -7.17 13.81 -3.74
CA ARG A 184 -7.00 12.72 -4.71
C ARG A 184 -6.08 11.63 -4.15
N VAL A 185 -6.38 10.38 -4.48
CA VAL A 185 -5.53 9.22 -4.19
C VAL A 185 -5.17 8.55 -5.51
N VAL A 186 -3.88 8.47 -5.82
CA VAL A 186 -3.36 7.85 -7.05
C VAL A 186 -2.68 6.54 -6.70
N ALA A 187 -3.08 5.46 -7.36
CA ALA A 187 -2.43 4.17 -7.24
C ALA A 187 -1.19 4.10 -8.14
N GLN A 188 -0.09 3.55 -7.63
CA GLN A 188 1.14 3.34 -8.40
C GLN A 188 1.65 1.91 -8.21
N GLY A 189 2.13 1.30 -9.30
CA GLY A 189 2.84 0.03 -9.26
C GLY A 189 3.93 -0.03 -10.32
N ALA A 190 5.02 -0.74 -10.03
CA ALA A 190 6.14 -0.98 -10.93
C ALA A 190 6.43 -2.48 -11.15
N SER A 191 6.77 -2.91 -12.37
CA SER A 191 7.08 -4.29 -12.74
C SER A 191 5.96 -5.27 -12.34
N GLN A 192 6.21 -6.28 -11.51
CA GLN A 192 5.17 -7.22 -11.05
C GLN A 192 3.98 -6.52 -10.38
N SER A 193 4.25 -5.51 -9.55
CA SER A 193 3.18 -4.73 -8.90
C SER A 193 2.36 -3.92 -9.92
N ALA A 194 2.95 -3.50 -11.05
CA ALA A 194 2.18 -2.91 -12.16
C ALA A 194 1.24 -3.94 -12.81
N GLY A 195 1.67 -5.20 -12.94
CA GLY A 195 0.81 -6.30 -13.41
C GLY A 195 -0.35 -6.61 -12.46
N ARG A 196 -0.09 -6.60 -11.14
CA ARG A 196 -1.15 -6.67 -10.12
C ARG A 196 -2.08 -5.46 -10.20
N LEU A 197 -1.54 -4.25 -10.37
CA LEU A 197 -2.33 -3.04 -10.47
C LEU A 197 -3.19 -2.99 -11.74
N ALA A 198 -2.72 -3.56 -12.86
CA ALA A 198 -3.54 -3.75 -14.07
C ALA A 198 -4.74 -4.65 -13.78
N THR A 199 -4.54 -5.73 -13.01
CA THR A 199 -5.65 -6.57 -12.55
C THR A 199 -6.61 -5.82 -11.65
N TYR A 200 -6.09 -5.05 -10.69
CA TYR A 200 -6.91 -4.21 -9.81
C TYR A 200 -7.77 -3.24 -10.63
N TYR A 201 -7.17 -2.52 -11.58
CA TYR A 201 -7.84 -1.53 -12.41
C TYR A 201 -8.98 -2.15 -13.22
N ASN A 202 -8.73 -3.31 -13.85
CA ASN A 202 -9.71 -3.96 -14.73
C ASN A 202 -10.82 -4.72 -13.97
N ALA A 203 -10.52 -5.28 -12.80
CA ALA A 203 -11.45 -6.17 -12.08
C ALA A 203 -12.03 -5.60 -10.78
N ILE A 204 -11.28 -4.76 -10.07
CA ILE A 204 -11.60 -4.38 -8.68
C ILE A 204 -12.06 -2.93 -8.58
N ALA A 205 -11.37 -2.01 -9.27
CA ALA A 205 -11.75 -0.60 -9.31
C ALA A 205 -13.20 -0.35 -9.76
N PRO A 206 -13.78 -1.13 -10.72
CA PRO A 206 -15.20 -0.99 -11.08
C PRO A 206 -16.17 -1.39 -9.96
N LEU A 207 -15.75 -2.24 -9.03
CA LEU A 207 -16.56 -2.69 -7.88
C LEU A 207 -16.40 -1.76 -6.68
N GLN A 208 -15.22 -1.15 -6.54
CA GLN A 208 -14.82 -0.39 -5.37
C GLN A 208 -14.03 0.87 -5.76
N SER A 209 -14.61 2.04 -5.54
CA SER A 209 -13.92 3.32 -5.72
C SER A 209 -13.04 3.64 -4.50
N ALA A 210 -11.73 3.51 -4.66
CA ALA A 210 -10.73 3.89 -3.64
C ALA A 210 -9.56 4.73 -4.19
N TYR A 211 -9.44 4.83 -5.51
CA TYR A 211 -8.37 5.53 -6.21
C TYR A 211 -8.94 6.36 -7.35
N ASP A 212 -8.40 7.56 -7.54
CA ASP A 212 -8.80 8.54 -8.56
C ASP A 212 -7.93 8.47 -9.83
N GLY A 213 -6.82 7.73 -9.78
CA GLY A 213 -5.89 7.58 -10.90
C GLY A 213 -4.93 6.41 -10.70
N PHE A 214 -4.30 5.98 -11.80
CA PHE A 214 -3.44 4.79 -11.84
C PHE A 214 -2.19 5.07 -12.65
N VAL A 215 -1.02 4.75 -12.10
CA VAL A 215 0.29 4.82 -12.77
C VAL A 215 0.91 3.42 -12.77
N LEU A 216 1.07 2.87 -13.97
CA LEU A 216 1.62 1.53 -14.18
C LEU A 216 2.96 1.65 -14.92
N CYS A 217 4.04 1.30 -14.23
CA CYS A 217 5.39 1.29 -14.81
C CYS A 217 5.81 -0.17 -15.03
N ILE A 218 5.87 -0.65 -16.27
CA ILE A 218 6.24 -2.05 -16.56
C ILE A 218 7.75 -2.18 -16.73
#